data_AF-A0AA90PCD9-F1
#
_entry.id   AF-A0AA90PCD9-F1
#
_cell.length_a   1.000
_cell.length_b   1.000
_cell.length_c   1.000
_cell.angle_alpha   90.00
_cell.angle_beta   90.00
_cell.angle_gamma   90.00
#
_symmetry.space_group_name_H-M   'P 1'
#
loop_
_entity.id
_entity.type
_entity.pdbx_description
1 polymer ?
#
loop_
_entity_poly.entity_id
_entity_poly.type
_entity_poly.pdbx_seq_one_letter_code
_entity_poly.pdbx_strand_id
1 'polypeptide(L)' 'MSWNKEDLSQYNFADSPWFIVSTNGKVDIGIQQGFGDTKIGLQPEGMYKLVHEWLKSNHDLSSDQKNTLIEQLK' A
#
# COMPACT_ATOMS: atom_id res chain seq x y z
N MET A 1 7.53 4.05 -4.96
CA MET A 1 7.37 2.89 -5.87
C MET A 1 6.08 3.05 -6.66
N SER A 2 5.89 2.28 -7.72
CA SER A 2 4.65 2.31 -8.53
C SER A 2 4.07 0.91 -8.64
N TRP A 3 2.76 0.79 -8.49
CA TRP A 3 2.02 -0.41 -8.85
C TRP A 3 1.95 -0.54 -10.38
N ASN A 4 1.96 -1.77 -10.88
CA ASN A 4 1.68 -2.07 -12.29
C ASN A 4 0.21 -2.48 -12.47
N LYS A 5 -0.22 -2.78 -13.70
CA LYS A 5 -1.62 -3.14 -13.99
C LYS A 5 -2.10 -4.39 -13.24
N GLU A 6 -1.23 -5.36 -12.99
CA GLU A 6 -1.56 -6.62 -12.32
C GLU A 6 -1.75 -6.43 -10.81
N ASP A 7 -1.13 -5.40 -10.24
CA ASP A 7 -1.28 -5.01 -8.84
C ASP A 7 -2.63 -4.34 -8.56
N LEU A 8 -3.27 -3.82 -9.60
CA LEU A 8 -4.47 -2.99 -9.52
C LEU A 8 -5.71 -3.82 -9.80
N SER A 9 -6.80 -3.51 -9.09
CA SER A 9 -8.09 -4.16 -9.35
C SER A 9 -8.63 -3.74 -10.71
N GLN A 10 -9.50 -4.57 -11.30
CA GLN A 10 -10.20 -4.24 -12.55
C GLN A 10 -11.11 -3.00 -12.44
N TYR A 11 -11.37 -2.52 -11.21
CA TYR A 11 -12.16 -1.32 -10.92
C TYR A 11 -11.28 -0.12 -10.54
N ASN A 12 -9.95 -0.22 -10.73
CA ASN A 12 -9.05 0.90 -10.58
C ASN A 12 -9.14 1.81 -11.80
N PHE A 13 -9.60 3.05 -11.58
CA PHE A 13 -9.70 4.08 -12.63
C PHE A 13 -8.61 5.14 -12.51
N ALA A 14 -7.62 4.95 -11.62
CA ALA A 14 -6.49 5.84 -11.50
C ALA A 14 -5.48 5.62 -12.63
N ASP A 15 -5.16 6.67 -13.38
CA ASP A 15 -4.26 6.61 -14.54
C ASP A 15 -2.79 6.37 -14.17
N SER A 16 -2.37 6.75 -12.96
CA SER A 16 -1.00 6.58 -12.47
C SER A 16 -0.96 6.46 -10.95
N PRO A 17 -1.45 5.35 -10.38
CA PRO A 17 -1.45 5.16 -8.94
C PRO A 17 -0.02 4.89 -8.45
N TRP A 18 0.32 5.53 -7.33
CA TRP A 18 1.64 5.42 -6.71
C TRP A 18 1.54 5.38 -5.20
N PHE A 19 2.60 4.88 -4.57
CA PHE A 19 2.79 5.00 -3.13
C PHE A 19 4.25 5.26 -2.76
N ILE A 20 4.45 5.93 -1.64
CA ILE A 20 5.76 6.16 -1.04
C ILE A 20 5.68 5.75 0.43
N VAL A 21 6.57 4.85 0.84
CA VAL A 21 6.80 4.54 2.24
C VAL A 21 7.99 5.36 2.71
N SER A 22 7.75 6.28 3.62
CA SER A 22 8.78 7.06 4.29
C SER A 22 9.57 6.18 5.25
N THR A 23 10.78 6.61 5.61
CA THR A 23 11.67 5.85 6.52
C THR A 23 11.04 5.57 7.88
N ASN A 24 10.13 6.43 8.36
CA ASN A 24 9.38 6.30 9.61
C ASN A 24 8.04 5.55 9.47
N GLY A 25 7.84 4.85 8.36
CA GLY A 25 6.62 4.08 8.09
C GLY A 25 5.36 4.88 7.80
N LYS A 26 5.46 6.20 7.62
CA LYS A 26 4.37 6.97 6.99
C LYS A 26 4.22 6.55 5.53
N VAL A 27 2.99 6.43 5.08
CA VAL A 27 2.66 6.02 3.72
C VAL A 27 1.87 7.14 3.04
N ASP A 28 2.40 7.63 1.93
CA ASP A 28 1.67 8.50 1.02
C ASP A 28 1.17 7.66 -0.15
N ILE A 29 -0.09 7.87 -0.54
CA ILE A 29 -0.75 7.16 -1.63
C ILE A 29 -1.41 8.20 -2.52
N GLY A 30 -1.23 8.10 -3.83
CA GLY A 30 -1.74 9.08 -4.77
C GLY A 30 -2.23 8.48 -6.08
N ILE A 31 -3.26 9.13 -6.61
CA ILE A 31 -3.72 9.09 -8.00
C ILE A 31 -3.25 10.41 -8.62
N GLN A 32 -3.02 10.50 -9.93
CA GLN A 32 -2.51 11.72 -10.57
C GLN A 32 -3.28 13.01 -10.18
N GLN A 33 -2.63 14.19 -10.18
CA GLN A 33 -3.31 15.47 -9.90
C GLN A 33 -4.44 15.75 -10.90
N GLY A 34 -5.68 15.78 -10.42
CA GLY A 34 -6.91 16.02 -11.19
C GLY A 34 -8.16 15.75 -10.34
N PHE A 35 -9.31 16.31 -10.72
CA PHE A 35 -10.53 16.33 -9.90
C PHE A 35 -11.11 14.94 -9.60
N GLY A 36 -11.26 14.70 -8.29
CA GLY A 36 -12.25 13.89 -7.55
C GLY A 36 -12.91 12.69 -8.22
N ASP A 37 -12.62 11.50 -7.66
CA ASP A 37 -13.45 10.27 -7.60
C ASP A 37 -12.72 8.98 -8.02
N THR A 38 -11.49 9.08 -8.54
CA THR A 38 -10.71 7.92 -8.96
C THR A 38 -10.11 7.19 -7.75
N LYS A 39 -10.72 6.07 -7.37
CA LYS A 39 -10.26 5.20 -6.27
C LYS A 39 -9.05 4.38 -6.73
N ILE A 40 -8.07 4.18 -5.85
CA ILE A 40 -7.05 3.14 -6.04
C ILE A 40 -7.62 1.82 -5.54
N GLY A 41 -7.90 0.92 -6.48
CA GLY A 41 -8.25 -0.46 -6.17
C GLY A 41 -7.01 -1.34 -6.30
N LEU A 42 -6.69 -2.11 -5.26
CA LEU A 42 -5.59 -3.09 -5.30
C LEU A 42 -6.12 -4.50 -5.42
N GLN A 43 -5.40 -5.35 -6.16
CA GLN A 43 -5.49 -6.80 -6.04
C GLN A 43 -4.69 -7.27 -4.80
N PRO A 44 -4.86 -8.53 -4.36
CA PRO A 44 -4.06 -9.08 -3.26
C PRO A 44 -2.55 -8.88 -3.44
N GLU A 45 -2.04 -9.03 -4.67
CA GLU A 45 -0.62 -8.81 -4.98
C GLU A 45 -0.20 -7.34 -4.79
N GLY A 46 -1.03 -6.38 -5.21
CA GLY A 46 -0.76 -4.96 -4.99
C GLY A 46 -0.75 -4.60 -3.51
N MET A 47 -1.64 -5.21 -2.72
CA MET A 47 -1.64 -5.06 -1.25
C MET A 47 -0.39 -5.70 -0.63
N TYR A 48 0.02 -6.90 -1.09
CA TYR A 48 1.25 -7.54 -0.65
C TYR A 48 2.47 -6.63 -0.85
N LYS A 49 2.62 -6.03 -2.04
CA LYS A 49 3.73 -5.08 -2.32
C LYS A 49 3.74 -3.89 -1.36
N LEU A 50 2.56 -3.31 -1.08
CA LEU A 50 2.44 -2.20 -0.14
C LEU A 50 2.87 -2.61 1.27
N VAL A 51 2.33 -3.72 1.78
CA VAL A 51 2.62 -4.22 3.12
C VAL A 51 4.09 -4.61 3.24
N HIS A 52 4.64 -5.30 2.25
CA HIS A 52 6.05 -5.71 2.23
C HIS A 52 6.99 -4.51 2.35
N GLU A 53 6.76 -3.46 1.55
CA GLU A 53 7.58 -2.25 1.64
C GLU A 53 7.35 -1.47 2.94
N TRP A 54 6.13 -1.47 3.47
CA TRP A 54 5.84 -0.85 4.76
C TRP A 54 6.55 -1.57 5.92
N LEU A 55 6.54 -2.90 5.94
CA LEU A 55 7.23 -3.70 6.97
C LEU A 55 8.76 -3.55 6.94
N LYS A 56 9.34 -3.13 5.81
CA LYS A 56 10.77 -2.81 5.68
C LYS A 56 11.14 -1.43 6.24
N SER A 57 10.16 -0.57 6.54
CA SER A 57 10.39 0.76 7.10
C SER A 57 10.57 0.72 8.62
N ASN A 58 11.01 1.83 9.23
CA ASN A 58 10.99 1.99 10.68
C ASN A 58 9.58 2.42 11.14
N HIS A 59 8.61 1.52 10.97
CA HIS A 59 7.19 1.74 11.23
C HIS A 59 6.82 1.79 12.73
N ASP A 60 7.80 1.60 13.62
CA ASP A 60 7.69 1.76 15.08
C ASP A 60 6.50 1.03 15.74
N LEU A 61 6.12 -0.13 15.19
CA LEU A 61 5.08 -0.97 15.81
C LEU A 61 5.61 -1.57 17.10
N SER A 62 4.75 -1.62 18.12
CA SER A 62 5.03 -2.33 19.37
C SER A 62 5.14 -3.84 19.14
N SER A 63 5.76 -4.56 20.08
CA SER A 63 5.87 -6.02 20.04
C SER A 63 4.48 -6.69 19.98
N ASP A 64 3.50 -6.16 20.70
CA ASP A 64 2.14 -6.70 20.71
C ASP A 64 1.46 -6.52 19.35
N GLN A 65 1.59 -5.34 18.73
CA GLN A 65 1.05 -5.08 17.39
C GLN A 65 1.69 -6.00 16.33
N LYS A 66 3.00 -6.25 16.44
CA LYS A 66 3.70 -7.20 15.57
C LYS A 66 3.19 -8.63 15.75
N ASN A 67 2.99 -9.07 17.00
CA ASN A 67 2.47 -10.41 17.29
C ASN A 67 1.06 -10.60 16.71
N THR A 68 0.17 -9.62 16.88
CA THR A 68 -1.18 -9.66 16.29
C THR A 68 -1.14 -9.77 14.77
N LEU A 69 -0.27 -9.01 14.08
CA LEU A 69 -0.12 -9.13 12.62
C LEU A 69 0.39 -10.51 12.20
N ILE A 70 1.36 -11.08 12.93
CA ILE A 70 1.90 -12.42 12.65
C ILE A 70 0.82 -13.50 12.82
N GLU A 71 -0.06 -13.38 13.81
CA GLU A 71 -1.18 -14.31 14.01
C GLU A 71 -2.19 -14.26 12.86
N GLN A 72 -2.44 -13.08 12.28
CA GLN A 72 -3.38 -12.92 11.15
C GLN A 72 -2.84 -13.43 9.81
N LEU A 73 -1.53 -13.70 9.72
CA LEU A 73 -0.87 -14.21 8.51
C LEU A 73 -0.72 -15.75 8.51
N LYS A 74 -1.20 -16.43 9.54
CA LYS A 74 -1.22 -17.90 9.67
C LYS A 74 -2.56 -18.48 9.24
#